data_AF-A0A645I548-F1
#
_entry.id   AF-A0A645I548-F1
#
_cell.length_a   1.000
_cell.length_b   1.000
_cell.length_c   1.000
_cell.angle_alpha   90.00
_cell.angle_beta   90.00
_cell.angle_gamma   90.00
#
_symmetry.space_group_name_H-M   'P 1'
#
loop_
_entity.id
_entity.type
_entity.pdbx_description
1 polymer ?
#
loop_
_entity_poly.entity_id
_entity_poly.type
_entity_poly.pdbx_seq_one_letter_code
_entity_poly.pdbx_strand_id
1 'polypeptide(L)'
;MGLLLVISSSVLYYCENSIQPDTFSSIPATMWWSIATLTTVGYGDIYPVTALGKFFASIIAVLGIGMFALPTGILGAGFIEALQKKKSGAPKCPHCGASLE
;
A
#
# COMPACT_ATOMS: atom_id res chain seq x y z
N MET A 1 -5.91 -1.83 -4.54
CA MET A 1 -4.77 -2.70 -4.92
C MET A 1 -4.91 -3.22 -6.34
N GLY A 2 -5.90 -4.07 -6.67
CA GLY A 2 -6.02 -4.69 -8.00
C GLY A 2 -5.98 -3.72 -9.20
N LEU A 3 -6.72 -2.60 -9.13
CA LEU A 3 -6.72 -1.60 -10.20
C LEU A 3 -5.34 -0.95 -10.40
N LEU A 4 -4.71 -0.50 -9.32
CA LEU A 4 -3.36 0.08 -9.35
C LEU A 4 -2.34 -0.90 -9.90
N LEU A 5 -2.45 -2.18 -9.55
CA LEU A 5 -1.59 -3.25 -10.04
C LEU A 5 -1.72 -3.43 -11.56
N VAL A 6 -2.94 -3.48 -12.08
CA VAL A 6 -3.17 -3.64 -13.52
C VAL A 6 -2.69 -2.42 -14.29
N ILE A 7 -2.97 -1.21 -13.80
CA ILE A 7 -2.55 0.04 -14.46
C ILE A 7 -1.03 0.16 -14.47
N SER A 8 -0.36 0.01 -13.32
CA SER A 8 1.10 0.09 -13.22
C SER A 8 1.78 -0.92 -14.14
N SER A 9 1.30 -2.16 -14.16
CA SER A 9 1.87 -3.22 -15.00
C SER A 9 1.66 -2.96 -16.48
N SER A 10 0.49 -2.44 -16.86
CA SER A 10 0.20 -2.10 -18.26
C SER A 10 1.08 -0.94 -18.73
N VAL A 11 1.20 0.12 -17.94
CA VAL A 11 2.04 1.27 -18.26
C VAL A 11 3.49 0.82 -18.44
N LEU A 12 4.06 0.11 -17.46
CA LEU A 12 5.46 -0.31 -17.52
C LEU A 12 5.74 -1.29 -18.66
N TYR A 13 4.80 -2.20 -18.95
CA TYR A 13 4.89 -3.06 -20.12
C TYR A 13 5.06 -2.24 -21.40
N TYR A 14 4.19 -1.26 -21.66
CA TYR A 14 4.30 -0.43 -22.86
C TYR A 14 5.55 0.46 -22.89
N CYS A 15 6.08 0.84 -21.73
CA CYS A 15 7.28 1.67 -21.64
C CYS A 15 8.58 0.89 -21.86
N GLU A 16 8.65 -0.34 -21.33
CA GLU A 16 9.91 -1.11 -21.24
C GLU A 16 9.96 -2.32 -22.17
N ASN A 17 8.84 -2.86 -22.65
CA ASN A 17 8.83 -4.09 -23.47
C ASN A 17 9.69 -3.96 -24.74
N SER A 18 9.78 -2.77 -25.32
CA SER A 18 10.60 -2.52 -26.52
C SER A 18 12.10 -2.62 -26.27
N ILE A 19 12.57 -2.35 -25.04
CA ILE A 19 14.00 -2.38 -24.67
C ILE A 19 14.35 -3.63 -23.88
N GLN A 20 13.40 -4.15 -23.08
CA GLN A 20 13.56 -5.31 -22.21
C GLN A 20 12.42 -6.33 -22.45
N PRO A 21 12.32 -6.93 -23.65
CA PRO A 21 11.21 -7.82 -24.01
C PRO A 21 11.17 -9.12 -23.19
N ASP A 22 12.31 -9.64 -22.74
CA ASP A 22 12.35 -10.86 -21.93
C ASP A 22 11.87 -10.60 -20.49
N THR A 23 12.16 -9.41 -19.96
CA THR A 23 11.84 -9.01 -18.59
C THR A 23 10.40 -8.49 -18.48
N PHE A 24 10.01 -7.60 -19.38
CA PHE A 24 8.67 -7.03 -19.49
C PHE A 24 7.89 -7.71 -20.62
N SER A 25 7.85 -9.05 -20.61
CA SER A 25 7.34 -9.88 -21.71
C SER A 25 5.83 -9.86 -21.89
N SER A 26 5.09 -9.60 -20.81
CA SER A 26 3.64 -9.50 -20.83
C SER A 26 3.15 -8.67 -19.64
N ILE A 27 1.90 -8.23 -19.67
CA ILE A 27 1.29 -7.53 -18.54
C ILE A 27 1.33 -8.39 -17.26
N PRO A 28 0.95 -9.69 -17.29
CA PRO A 28 1.07 -10.56 -16.12
C PRO A 28 2.51 -10.73 -15.62
N ALA A 29 3.50 -10.85 -16.51
CA ALA A 29 4.91 -10.91 -16.10
C ALA A 29 5.34 -9.61 -15.41
N THR A 30 4.90 -8.46 -15.92
CA THR A 30 5.17 -7.14 -15.34
C THR A 30 4.49 -6.94 -13.98
N MET A 31 3.41 -7.69 -13.69
CA MET A 31 2.77 -7.65 -12.37
C MET A 31 3.72 -8.03 -11.24
N TRP A 32 4.72 -8.89 -11.48
CA TRP A 32 5.72 -9.22 -10.46
C TRP A 32 6.45 -7.97 -9.97
N TRP A 33 6.96 -7.17 -10.91
CA TRP A 33 7.60 -5.89 -10.59
C TRP A 33 6.66 -4.92 -9.89
N SER A 34 5.43 -4.80 -10.38
CA SER A 34 4.42 -3.90 -9.80
C SER A 34 4.02 -4.32 -8.38
N ILE A 35 3.88 -5.61 -8.10
CA ILE A 35 3.62 -6.12 -6.75
C ILE A 35 4.78 -5.73 -5.84
N ALA A 36 6.01 -6.09 -6.20
CA ALA A 36 7.19 -5.83 -5.38
C ALA A 36 7.40 -4.33 -5.13
N THR A 37 7.08 -3.47 -6.10
CA THR A 37 7.22 -2.02 -5.98
C THR A 37 6.09 -1.42 -5.14
N LEU A 38 4.83 -1.79 -5.41
CA LEU A 38 3.67 -1.26 -4.68
C LEU A 38 3.66 -1.69 -3.20
N THR A 39 4.19 -2.87 -2.89
CA THR A 39 4.39 -3.34 -1.50
C THR A 39 5.67 -2.85 -0.87
N THR A 40 6.44 -1.99 -1.56
CA THR A 40 7.71 -1.41 -1.11
C THR A 40 8.82 -2.43 -0.81
N VAL A 41 8.72 -3.65 -1.36
CA VAL A 41 9.75 -4.70 -1.23
C VAL A 41 10.94 -4.42 -2.14
N GLY A 42 10.68 -4.19 -3.43
CA GLY A 42 11.71 -3.77 -4.40
C GLY A 42 12.92 -4.70 -4.49
N TYR A 43 12.73 -5.97 -4.88
CA TYR A 43 13.82 -6.95 -5.00
C TYR A 43 15.00 -6.51 -5.90
N GLY A 44 14.73 -5.68 -6.92
CA GLY A 44 15.75 -5.17 -7.83
C GLY A 44 16.19 -6.16 -8.92
N ASP A 45 15.52 -7.30 -9.02
CA ASP A 45 15.67 -8.31 -10.09
C ASP A 45 15.13 -7.80 -11.44
N ILE A 46 14.04 -7.03 -11.39
CA ILE A 46 13.42 -6.36 -12.52
C ILE A 46 13.34 -4.87 -12.20
N TYR A 47 13.67 -4.02 -13.16
CA TYR A 47 13.50 -2.57 -13.03
C TYR A 47 13.49 -1.89 -14.41
N PRO A 48 12.75 -0.77 -14.56
CA PRO A 48 12.72 -0.01 -15.81
C PRO A 48 14.06 0.68 -16.08
N VAL A 49 14.52 0.60 -17.33
CA VAL A 49 15.74 1.28 -17.76
C VAL A 49 15.45 2.52 -18.60
N THR A 50 14.27 2.61 -19.22
CA THR A 50 13.89 3.75 -20.06
C THR A 50 13.63 5.00 -19.21
N ALA A 51 13.85 6.19 -19.79
CA ALA A 51 13.57 7.44 -19.10
C ALA A 51 12.08 7.57 -18.73
N LEU A 52 11.20 7.16 -19.63
CA LEU A 52 9.75 7.25 -19.45
C LEU A 52 9.25 6.20 -18.45
N GLY A 53 9.77 4.98 -18.48
CA GLY A 53 9.45 3.95 -17.49
C GLY A 53 9.96 4.30 -16.09
N LYS A 54 11.14 4.92 -15.96
CA LYS A 54 11.62 5.46 -14.66
C LYS A 54 10.73 6.57 -14.12
N PHE A 55 10.23 7.45 -14.98
CA PHE A 55 9.28 8.50 -14.60
C PHE A 55 7.95 7.92 -14.09
N PHE A 56 7.37 6.95 -14.78
CA PHE A 56 6.14 6.31 -14.30
C PHE A 56 6.39 5.46 -13.05
N ALA A 57 7.53 4.76 -12.98
CA ALA A 57 7.88 3.95 -11.82
C ALA A 57 8.04 4.77 -10.54
N SER A 58 8.61 5.97 -10.62
CA SER A 58 8.72 6.86 -9.46
C SER A 58 7.34 7.31 -8.96
N ILE A 59 6.41 7.63 -9.88
CA ILE A 59 5.02 7.95 -9.53
C ILE A 59 4.34 6.73 -8.87
N ILE A 60 4.49 5.54 -9.45
CA ILE A 60 3.91 4.30 -8.93
C ILE A 60 4.43 3.98 -7.52
N ALA A 61 5.73 4.17 -7.27
CA ALA A 61 6.32 3.97 -5.95
C ALA A 61 5.68 4.87 -4.88
N VAL A 62 5.47 6.16 -5.19
CA VAL A 62 4.80 7.10 -4.27
C VAL A 62 3.33 6.70 -4.04
N LEU A 63 2.62 6.27 -5.09
CA LEU A 63 1.25 5.78 -4.98
C LEU A 63 1.14 4.52 -4.11
N GLY A 64 2.15 3.64 -4.14
CA GLY A 64 2.23 2.46 -3.29
C GLY A 64 2.19 2.81 -1.79
N ILE A 65 2.96 3.83 -1.38
CA ILE A 65 2.96 4.32 0.01
C ILE A 65 1.58 4.85 0.39
N GLY A 66 0.96 5.67 -0.46
CA GLY A 66 -0.38 6.22 -0.23
C GLY A 66 -1.47 5.14 -0.12
N MET A 67 -1.34 4.04 -0.84
CA MET A 67 -2.30 2.93 -0.80
C MET A 67 -2.36 2.25 0.58
N PHE A 68 -1.22 2.08 1.25
CA PHE A 68 -1.16 1.46 2.58
C PHE A 68 -1.55 2.42 3.72
N ALA A 69 -1.62 3.73 3.47
CA ALA A 69 -2.00 4.71 4.47
C ALA A 69 -3.45 4.52 4.97
N LEU A 70 -4.40 4.23 4.07
CA LEU A 70 -5.81 4.09 4.43
C LEU A 70 -6.09 2.85 5.32
N PRO A 71 -5.71 1.61 4.94
CA PRO A 71 -5.92 0.46 5.79
C PRO A 71 -5.20 0.59 7.15
N THR A 72 -3.97 1.10 7.14
CA THR A 72 -3.20 1.34 8.37
C THR A 72 -3.88 2.36 9.27
N GLY A 73 -4.42 3.44 8.71
CA GLY A 73 -5.16 4.46 9.45
C GLY A 73 -6.45 3.91 10.09
N ILE A 74 -7.22 3.09 9.36
CA ILE A 74 -8.44 2.46 9.86
C ILE A 74 -8.12 1.52 11.03
N LEU A 75 -7.11 0.66 10.87
CA LEU A 75 -6.67 -0.25 11.93
C LEU A 75 -6.14 0.51 13.15
N GLY A 76 -5.38 1.58 12.92
CA GLY A 76 -4.87 2.45 13.99
C GLY A 76 -5.99 3.11 14.78
N ALA A 77 -7.02 3.63 14.11
CA ALA A 77 -8.20 4.21 14.76
C ALA A 77 -8.94 3.18 15.62
N GLY A 78 -9.16 1.97 15.10
CA GLY A 78 -9.80 0.88 15.85
C GLY A 78 -8.98 0.45 17.08
N PHE A 79 -7.65 0.45 16.98
CA PHE A 79 -6.79 0.15 18.13
C PHE A 79 -6.88 1.24 19.21
N ILE A 80 -6.89 2.52 18.81
CA ILE A 80 -7.06 3.64 19.73
C ILE A 80 -8.40 3.56 20.45
N GLU A 81 -9.48 3.28 19.73
CA GLU A 81 -10.83 3.12 20.31
C GLU A 81 -10.87 1.97 21.34
N ALA A 82 -10.28 0.82 21.01
CA ALA A 82 -10.20 -0.32 21.92
C ALA A 82 -9.41 0.00 23.21
N LEU A 83 -8.31 0.75 23.08
CA LEU A 83 -7.53 1.21 24.24
C LEU A 83 -8.29 2.21 25.10
N GLN A 84 -9.04 3.14 24.48
CA GLN A 84 -9.89 4.09 25.20
C GLN A 84 -10.99 3.37 25.98
N LYS A 85 -11.67 2.40 25.35
CA LYS A 85 -12.71 1.58 25.99
C LYS A 85 -12.18 0.80 27.20
N LYS A 86 -10.94 0.34 27.15
CA LYS A 86 -10.28 -0.33 28.29
C LYS A 86 -9.89 0.64 29.42
N LYS A 87 -9.62 1.91 29.11
CA LYS A 87 -9.26 2.96 30.09
C LYS A 87 -10.47 3.63 30.74
N SER A 88 -11.60 3.70 30.06
CA SER A 88 -12.88 4.02 30.69
C SER A 88 -13.23 2.89 31.66
N GLY A 89 -12.77 3.02 32.91
CA GLY A 89 -13.10 2.10 33.99
C GLY A 89 -14.61 2.05 34.25
N ALA A 90 -15.03 1.17 35.17
CA ALA A 90 -16.43 0.98 35.53
C ALA A 90 -17.17 2.33 35.67
N PRO A 91 -18.40 2.46 35.11
CA PRO A 91 -19.14 3.71 35.17
C PRO A 91 -19.26 4.15 36.64
N LYS A 92 -18.95 5.43 36.92
CA LYS A 92 -19.05 5.97 38.28
C LYS A 92 -20.43 6.59 38.48
N CYS A 93 -21.02 6.39 39.66
CA CYS A 93 -22.30 7.00 40.00
C CYS A 93 -22.16 8.55 40.04
N PRO A 94 -22.99 9.32 39.31
CA PRO A 94 -22.90 10.78 39.28
C PRO A 94 -23.31 11.46 40.60
N HIS A 95 -23.97 10.74 41.52
CA HIS A 95 -24.46 11.29 42.79
C HIS A 95 -23.51 11.02 43.97
N CYS A 96 -22.72 9.95 43.95
CA CYS A 96 -21.83 9.58 45.07
C CYS A 96 -20.39 9.23 44.66
N GLY A 97 -20.08 9.13 43.37
CA GLY A 97 -18.74 8.85 42.87
C GLY A 97 -18.25 7.40 43.04
N ALA A 98 -19.05 6.51 43.64
CA ALA A 98 -18.73 5.08 43.76
C ALA A 98 -18.72 4.37 42.39
N SER A 99 -17.89 3.33 42.26
CA SER A 99 -17.89 2.43 41.09
C SER A 99 -19.21 1.67 41.01
N LEU A 100 -19.86 1.69 39.84
CA LEU A 100 -20.98 0.80 39.52
C LEU A 100 -20.38 -0.54 39.09
N GLU A 101 -20.02 -1.35 40.07
CA GLU A 101 -19.66 -2.77 39.90
C GLU A 101 -20.90 -3.65 39.84
#